data_AF-A0A5D4T555-F1
#
_entry.id   AF-A0A5D4T555-F1
#
_cell.length_a   1.000
_cell.length_b   1.000
_cell.length_c   1.000
_cell.angle_alpha   90.00
_cell.angle_beta   90.00
_cell.angle_gamma   90.00
#
_symmetry.space_group_name_H-M   'P 1'
#
loop_
_entity.id
_entity.type
_entity.pdbx_description
1 polymer ?
#
loop_
_entity_poly.entity_id
_entity_poly.type
_entity_poly.pdbx_seq_one_letter_code
_entity_poly.pdbx_strand_id
1 'polypeptide(L)'
;MGLFFEKVKRTKSSKPVVAIRIILTIVVFALLIQGFRDDFNSTYLGYGFLVVGLLNIMNGVESHYHQEEKKVYRTDYFLGILFLFMAITELGLI
;
A
#
# COMPACT_ATOMS: atom_id res chain seq x y z
N MET A 1 -25.87 27.86 9.65
CA MET A 1 -24.43 27.55 9.53
C MET A 1 -24.29 26.09 9.14
N GLY A 2 -24.37 25.81 7.83
CA GLY A 2 -24.37 24.45 7.26
C GLY A 2 -23.17 24.24 6.36
N LEU A 3 -21.98 24.41 6.92
CA LEU A 3 -20.69 24.18 6.26
C LEU A 3 -20.00 23.06 7.05
N PHE A 4 -19.30 22.14 6.38
CA PHE A 4 -18.44 21.09 6.96
C PHE A 4 -19.01 19.68 7.21
N PHE A 5 -20.15 19.32 6.63
CA PHE A 5 -20.42 17.90 6.36
C PHE A 5 -20.65 17.71 4.87
N GLU A 6 -19.64 18.08 4.08
CA GLU A 6 -19.48 17.44 2.78
C GLU A 6 -19.24 15.96 3.10
N LYS A 7 -20.32 15.17 3.01
CA LYS A 7 -20.25 13.71 3.06
C LYS A 7 -19.24 13.36 1.98
N VAL A 8 -18.00 13.13 2.38
CA VAL A 8 -16.97 12.54 1.54
C VAL A 8 -17.64 11.30 0.98
N LYS A 9 -18.09 11.38 -0.27
CA LYS A 9 -18.56 10.23 -1.01
C LYS A 9 -17.30 9.41 -1.17
N ARG A 10 -16.96 8.60 -0.15
CA ARG A 10 -16.06 7.48 -0.30
C ARG A 10 -16.75 6.59 -1.30
N THR A 11 -16.43 6.81 -2.56
CA THR A 11 -16.75 5.95 -3.67
C THR A 11 -16.29 4.58 -3.22
N LYS A 12 -17.28 3.71 -3.01
CA LYS A 12 -17.11 2.44 -2.32
C LYS A 12 -16.02 1.68 -3.08
N SER A 13 -14.86 1.47 -2.44
CA SER A 13 -13.75 0.73 -3.04
C SER A 13 -14.27 -0.53 -3.70
N SER A 14 -13.75 -0.82 -4.89
CA SER A 14 -14.21 -1.93 -5.69
C SER A 14 -14.04 -3.22 -4.89
N LYS A 15 -15.12 -3.97 -4.70
CA LYS A 15 -15.13 -5.25 -3.97
C LYS A 15 -13.91 -6.16 -4.27
N PRO A 16 -13.45 -6.33 -5.53
CA PRO A 16 -12.24 -7.11 -5.81
C PRO A 16 -10.96 -6.48 -5.27
N VAL A 17 -10.82 -5.15 -5.30
CA VAL A 17 -9.64 -4.44 -4.78
C VAL A 17 -9.53 -4.61 -3.27
N VAL A 18 -10.65 -4.54 -2.56
CA VAL A 18 -10.70 -4.83 -1.11
C VAL A 18 -10.26 -6.26 -0.81
N ALA A 19 -10.71 -7.24 -1.59
CA ALA A 19 -10.30 -8.63 -1.40
C ALA A 19 -8.80 -8.84 -1.64
N ILE A 20 -8.24 -8.27 -2.71
CA ILE A 20 -6.81 -8.29 -3.01
C ILE A 20 -6.02 -7.63 -1.86
N ARG A 21 -6.50 -6.49 -1.34
CA ARG A 21 -5.86 -5.81 -0.22
C ARG A 21 -5.80 -6.68 1.04
N ILE A 22 -6.87 -7.40 1.36
CA ILE A 22 -6.90 -8.32 2.50
C ILE A 22 -5.91 -9.48 2.30
N ILE A 23 -5.91 -10.11 1.12
CA ILE A 23 -4.99 -11.21 0.80
C ILE A 23 -3.53 -10.73 0.92
N LEU A 24 -3.20 -9.59 0.31
CA LEU A 24 -1.84 -9.04 0.36
C LEU A 24 -1.44 -8.61 1.77
N THR A 25 -2.38 -8.13 2.59
CA THR A 25 -2.11 -7.84 4.01
C THR A 25 -1.74 -9.11 4.79
N ILE A 26 -2.43 -10.22 4.53
CA ILE A 26 -2.09 -11.52 5.13
C ILE A 26 -0.71 -11.99 4.68
N VAL A 27 -0.39 -11.82 3.38
CA VAL A 27 0.94 -12.14 2.83
C VAL A 27 2.04 -11.33 3.51
N VAL A 28 1.85 -10.01 3.67
CA VAL A 28 2.82 -9.15 4.37
C VAL A 28 3.02 -9.61 5.81
N PHE A 29 1.94 -9.95 6.53
CA PHE A 29 2.05 -10.49 7.89
C PHE A 29 2.82 -11.81 7.93
N ALA A 30 2.57 -12.72 6.99
CA ALA A 30 3.29 -13.98 6.89
C ALA A 30 4.79 -13.77 6.60
N LEU A 31 5.12 -12.83 5.71
CA LEU A 31 6.50 -12.46 5.39
C LEU A 31 7.22 -11.82 6.58
N LEU A 32 6.54 -10.97 7.34
CA LEU A 32 7.11 -10.38 8.56
C LEU A 32 7.38 -11.43 9.63
N ILE A 33 6.50 -12.41 9.81
CA ILE A 33 6.71 -13.53 10.74
C ILE A 33 7.89 -14.38 10.28
N GLN A 34 8.02 -14.68 8.99
CA GLN A 34 9.17 -15.41 8.45
C GLN A 34 10.47 -14.63 8.64
N GLY A 35 10.48 -13.34 8.29
CA GLY A 35 11.63 -12.46 8.47
C GLY A 35 12.06 -12.38 9.94
N PHE A 36 11.12 -12.31 10.88
CA PHE A 36 11.43 -12.31 12.31
C PHE A 36 12.05 -13.64 12.78
N ARG A 37 11.60 -14.78 12.24
CA ARG A 37 12.16 -16.11 12.57
C ARG A 37 13.55 -16.32 11.99
N ASP A 38 13.85 -15.68 10.86
CA ASP A 38 15.11 -15.79 10.13
C ASP A 38 16.05 -14.61 10.44
N ASP A 39 16.05 -14.13 11.70
CA ASP A 39 16.93 -13.08 12.22
C ASP A 39 16.86 -11.74 11.46
N PHE A 40 15.64 -11.28 11.17
CA PHE A 40 15.38 -10.08 10.35
C PHE A 40 16.04 -10.13 8.98
N ASN A 41 16.04 -11.30 8.33
CA ASN A 41 16.57 -11.45 6.99
C ASN A 41 15.97 -10.40 6.04
N SER A 42 16.86 -9.51 5.57
CA SER A 42 16.58 -8.34 4.74
C SER A 42 15.83 -8.70 3.46
N THR A 43 15.98 -9.93 2.96
CA THR A 43 15.25 -10.44 1.80
C THR A 43 13.73 -10.48 2.02
N TYR A 44 13.28 -11.00 3.17
CA TYR A 44 11.83 -11.08 3.48
C TYR A 44 11.24 -9.70 3.76
N LEU A 45 12.02 -8.81 4.39
CA LEU A 45 11.65 -7.40 4.58
C LEU A 45 11.50 -6.70 3.23
N GLY A 46 12.44 -6.91 2.30
CA GLY A 46 12.40 -6.40 0.93
C GLY A 46 11.14 -6.85 0.19
N TYR A 47 10.79 -8.14 0.24
CA TYR A 47 9.53 -8.63 -0.34
C TYR A 47 8.30 -8.02 0.33
N GLY A 48 8.31 -7.85 1.66
CA GLY A 48 7.24 -7.17 2.39
C GLY A 48 7.05 -5.73 1.92
N PHE A 49 8.13 -4.96 1.83
CA PHE A 49 8.10 -3.58 1.32
C PHE A 49 7.65 -3.51 -0.13
N LEU A 50 8.04 -4.48 -0.97
CA LEU A 50 7.61 -4.54 -2.37
C LEU A 50 6.09 -4.69 -2.46
N VAL A 51 5.51 -5.62 -1.70
CA VAL A 51 4.05 -5.83 -1.66
C VAL A 51 3.33 -4.59 -1.14
N VAL A 52 3.84 -3.95 -0.08
CA VAL A 52 3.26 -2.71 0.47
C VAL A 52 3.37 -1.55 -0.53
N GLY A 53 4.47 -1.44 -1.26
CA GLY A 53 4.65 -0.44 -2.32
C GLY A 53 3.64 -0.60 -3.44
N LEU A 54 3.49 -1.83 -3.95
CA LEU A 54 2.48 -2.16 -4.97
C LEU A 54 1.04 -1.89 -4.50
N LEU A 55 0.73 -2.23 -3.24
CA LEU A 55 -0.57 -1.94 -2.63
C LEU A 55 -0.87 -0.45 -2.61
N ASN A 56 0.10 0.38 -2.22
CA ASN A 56 -0.06 1.83 -2.20
C ASN A 56 -0.23 2.41 -3.60
N ILE A 57 0.49 1.91 -4.61
CA ILE A 57 0.28 2.31 -6.00
C ILE A 57 -1.13 1.93 -6.47
N MET A 58 -1.58 0.70 -6.19
CA MET A 58 -2.92 0.26 -6.54
C MET A 58 -4.00 1.11 -5.87
N ASN A 59 -3.81 1.47 -4.59
CA ASN A 59 -4.69 2.39 -3.87
C ASN A 59 -4.67 3.79 -4.52
N GLY A 60 -3.50 4.32 -4.87
CA GLY A 60 -3.37 5.59 -5.57
C GLY A 60 -4.08 5.60 -6.93
N VAL A 61 -4.02 4.49 -7.68
CA VAL A 61 -4.76 4.30 -8.93
C VAL A 61 -6.26 4.28 -8.68
N GLU A 62 -6.71 3.54 -7.67
CA GLU A 62 -8.14 3.45 -7.30
C GLU A 62 -8.68 4.82 -6.86
N SER A 63 -7.97 5.53 -5.98
CA SER A 63 -8.32 6.87 -5.52
C SER A 63 -8.30 7.91 -6.64
N HIS A 64 -7.38 7.77 -7.60
CA HIS A 64 -7.35 8.61 -8.81
C HIS A 64 -8.56 8.36 -9.70
N TYR A 65 -8.92 7.09 -9.93
CA TYR A 65 -10.08 6.70 -10.72
C TYR A 65 -11.41 7.12 -10.07
N HIS A 66 -11.48 7.04 -8.75
CA HIS A 66 -12.65 7.40 -7.96
C HIS A 66 -12.80 8.91 -7.69
N GLN A 67 -11.93 9.74 -8.27
CA GLN A 67 -11.89 11.20 -8.07
C GLN A 67 -11.89 11.58 -6.58
N GLU A 68 -11.20 10.80 -5.76
CA GLU A 68 -10.98 11.17 -4.36
C GLU A 68 -10.08 12.42 -4.28
N GLU A 69 -10.03 13.04 -3.10
CA GLU A 69 -9.31 14.30 -2.92
C GLU A 69 -7.86 14.22 -3.42
N LYS A 70 -7.40 15.30 -4.05
CA LYS A 70 -6.06 15.37 -4.66
C LYS A 70 -4.91 15.04 -3.72
N LYS A 71 -5.13 15.20 -2.42
CA LYS A 71 -4.16 14.89 -1.38
C LYS A 71 -4.01 13.39 -1.16
N VAL A 72 -5.11 12.62 -1.23
CA VAL A 72 -5.15 11.19 -0.91
C VAL A 72 -4.33 10.40 -1.94
N TYR A 73 -4.69 10.48 -3.22
CA TYR A 73 -3.97 9.70 -4.25
C TYR A 73 -2.49 10.11 -4.36
N ARG A 74 -2.14 11.39 -4.14
CA ARG A 74 -0.73 11.83 -4.15
C ARG A 74 0.06 11.20 -3.02
N THR A 75 -0.50 11.14 -1.82
CA THR A 75 0.15 10.49 -0.67
C THR A 75 0.31 9.00 -0.92
N ASP A 76 -0.70 8.33 -1.48
CA ASP A 76 -0.62 6.91 -1.81
C ASP A 76 0.48 6.62 -2.86
N TYR A 77 0.57 7.41 -3.93
CA TYR A 77 1.67 7.25 -4.90
C TYR A 77 3.04 7.54 -4.28
N PHE A 78 3.16 8.58 -3.47
CA PHE A 78 4.42 8.92 -2.82
C PHE A 78 4.89 7.81 -1.88
N LEU A 79 3.99 7.29 -1.03
CA LEU A 79 4.28 6.16 -0.17
C LEU A 79 4.61 4.91 -0.98
N GLY A 80 3.88 4.64 -2.06
CA GLY A 80 4.15 3.52 -2.96
C GLY A 80 5.56 3.54 -3.54
N ILE A 81 5.98 4.71 -4.06
CA ILE A 81 7.34 4.90 -4.58
C ILE A 81 8.39 4.75 -3.48
N LEU A 82 8.15 5.31 -2.30
CA LEU A 82 9.07 5.24 -1.16
C LEU A 82 9.26 3.79 -0.69
N PHE A 83 8.18 3.02 -0.59
CA PHE A 83 8.23 1.60 -0.23
C PHE A 83 8.89 0.74 -1.31
N LEU A 84 8.66 1.02 -2.59
CA LEU A 84 9.39 0.34 -3.67
C LEU A 84 10.88 0.64 -3.63
N PHE A 85 11.26 1.89 -3.34
CA PHE A 85 12.67 2.25 -3.20
C PHE A 85 13.32 1.48 -2.05
N MET A 86 12.69 1.44 -0.87
CA MET A 86 13.18 0.65 0.26
C MET A 86 13.26 -0.85 -0.09
N ALA A 87 12.26 -1.39 -0.79
CA ALA A 87 12.27 -2.78 -1.21
C ALA A 87 13.46 -3.13 -2.10
N ILE A 88 13.78 -2.26 -3.06
CA ILE A 88 14.90 -2.45 -3.98
C ILE A 88 16.25 -2.42 -3.24
N THR A 89 16.40 -1.50 -2.28
CA THR A 89 17.59 -1.40 -1.43
C THR A 89 17.78 -2.65 -0.55
N GLU A 90 16.72 -3.11 0.11
CA GLU A 90 16.77 -4.31 0.97
C GLU A 90 16.98 -5.60 0.16
N LEU A 91 16.50 -5.66 -1.09
CA LEU A 91 16.75 -6.78 -1.99
C LEU A 91 18.15 -6.75 -2.63
N GLY A 92 18.95 -5.70 -2.39
CA GLY A 92 20.29 -5.54 -2.97
C GLY A 92 20.30 -5.46 -4.49
N LEU A 93 19.21 -4.96 -5.09
CA LEU A 93 19.05 -4.84 -6.54
C LEU A 93 19.74 -3.60 -7.12
N ILE A 94 20.18 -2.67 -6.26
CA ILE A 94 20.96 -1.47 -6.56
C ILE A 94 21.96 -1.29 -5.41
#